data_AF-A0A0L0S7E0-F1
#
_entry.id   AF-A0A0L0S7E0-F1
#
_cell.length_a   1.000
_cell.length_b   1.000
_cell.length_c   1.000
_cell.angle_alpha   90.00
_cell.angle_beta   90.00
_cell.angle_gamma   90.00
#
_symmetry.space_group_name_H-M   'P 1'
#
loop_
_entity.id
_entity.type
_entity.pdbx_description
1 polymer ?
#
loop_
_entity_poly.entity_id
_entity_poly.type
_entity_poly.pdbx_seq_one_letter_code
_entity_poly.pdbx_strand_id
1 'polypeptide(L)'
;MGQSLTKYANTNFIADDALRNTNYKRVLVVGEDHVVPYDQHRRTLLIRQQASWSGGDHEVVDANTQQVVYRTSGRVFSSKEVELVDANTCLPIVAVRSKDLLIYSNFDICRPSSEGGDVLVKVNVRRHLTHYTLEGTFVCDTARNLPPLIVKAGFVDMFFFLGRPSENGVLIGRMDAERNFTSKDTMSLAVVPGVDAALLVAICVLADVVRRTDDARD
;
A
#
# COMPACT_ATOMS: atom_id res chain seq x y z
N MET A 1 -12.79 24.76 -5.97
CA MET A 1 -13.32 23.39 -5.88
C MET A 1 -12.53 22.68 -4.78
N GLY A 2 -13.19 22.23 -3.71
CA GLY A 2 -12.53 21.64 -2.55
C GLY A 2 -12.01 20.24 -2.85
N GLN A 3 -10.75 19.96 -2.47
CA GLN A 3 -10.19 18.62 -2.55
C GLN A 3 -11.00 17.68 -1.66
N SER A 4 -11.41 16.53 -2.20
CA SER A 4 -12.19 15.55 -1.44
C SER A 4 -11.26 14.79 -0.48
N LEU A 5 -11.31 15.17 0.79
CA LEU A 5 -10.71 14.44 1.90
C LEU A 5 -11.61 13.25 2.30
N THR A 6 -11.02 12.16 2.77
CA THR A 6 -11.86 11.11 3.38
C THR A 6 -12.49 11.64 4.67
N LYS A 7 -13.62 11.07 5.09
CA LYS A 7 -14.23 11.40 6.40
C LYS A 7 -13.31 11.09 7.60
N TYR A 8 -12.21 10.37 7.36
CA TYR A 8 -11.20 10.03 8.35
C TYR A 8 -10.04 11.03 8.37
N ALA A 9 -10.08 12.10 7.57
CA ALA A 9 -9.04 13.13 7.56
C ALA A 9 -8.80 13.77 8.94
N ASN A 10 -9.80 13.77 9.82
CA ASN A 10 -9.68 14.24 11.21
C ASN A 10 -9.11 13.17 12.17
N THR A 11 -8.94 11.92 11.72
CA THR A 11 -8.27 10.84 12.45
C THR A 11 -6.76 11.06 12.36
N ASN A 12 -6.28 12.09 13.05
CA ASN A 12 -4.90 12.58 12.96
C ASN A 12 -3.87 11.72 13.67
N PHE A 13 -4.29 10.72 14.46
CA PHE A 13 -3.38 9.97 15.29
C PHE A 13 -3.39 8.48 14.94
N ILE A 14 -2.30 8.04 14.32
CA ILE A 14 -1.93 6.63 14.31
C ILE A 14 -1.02 6.38 15.51
N ALA A 15 -1.39 5.42 16.36
CA ALA A 15 -0.66 5.13 17.58
C ALA A 15 0.41 4.07 17.34
N ASP A 16 1.61 4.27 17.89
CA ASP A 16 2.71 3.29 17.77
C ASP A 16 2.36 1.95 18.46
N ASP A 17 1.39 1.94 19.38
CA ASP A 17 0.91 0.76 20.07
C ASP A 17 -0.46 0.28 19.54
N ALA A 18 -0.82 0.62 18.30
CA ALA A 18 -2.12 0.29 17.71
C ALA A 18 -2.51 -1.20 17.81
N LEU A 19 -1.53 -2.12 17.74
CA LEU A 19 -1.77 -3.55 17.88
C LEU A 19 -1.76 -4.06 19.33
N ARG A 20 -1.22 -3.29 20.29
CA ARG A 20 -0.94 -3.74 21.66
C ARG A 20 -2.17 -4.17 22.45
N ASN A 21 -3.30 -3.51 22.22
CA ASN A 21 -4.57 -3.79 22.89
C ASN A 21 -5.51 -4.66 22.05
N THR A 22 -4.96 -5.35 21.05
CA THR A 22 -5.70 -6.21 20.13
C THR A 22 -5.26 -7.66 20.29
N ASN A 23 -6.07 -8.60 19.79
CA ASN A 23 -5.66 -9.99 19.71
C ASN A 23 -4.66 -10.27 18.57
N TYR A 24 -4.31 -9.25 17.78
CA TYR A 24 -3.44 -9.36 16.62
C TYR A 24 -1.99 -9.11 17.02
N LYS A 25 -1.20 -10.19 17.07
CA LYS A 25 0.21 -10.10 17.47
C LYS A 25 1.11 -9.49 16.40
N ARG A 26 0.72 -9.51 15.13
CA ARG A 26 1.45 -8.93 13.98
C ARG A 26 0.65 -9.11 12.70
N VAL A 27 0.92 -8.27 11.71
CA VAL A 27 0.48 -8.43 10.32
C VAL A 27 1.71 -8.82 9.50
N LEU A 28 1.94 -10.12 9.32
CA LEU A 28 3.07 -10.67 8.57
C LEU A 28 2.57 -11.34 7.28
N VAL A 29 2.94 -10.79 6.12
CA VAL A 29 2.38 -11.21 4.83
C VAL A 29 3.46 -11.51 3.80
N VAL A 30 4.39 -10.59 3.62
CA VAL A 30 5.49 -10.68 2.66
C VAL A 30 6.67 -11.41 3.29
N GLY A 31 7.19 -10.90 4.41
CA GLY A 31 8.36 -11.46 5.07
C GLY A 31 8.70 -10.73 6.37
N GLU A 32 9.38 -11.41 7.28
CA GLU A 32 9.72 -10.88 8.62
C GLU A 32 10.60 -9.63 8.53
N ASP A 33 11.51 -9.58 7.55
CA ASP A 33 12.43 -8.46 7.35
C ASP A 33 11.73 -7.15 6.94
N HIS A 34 10.47 -7.25 6.49
CA HIS A 34 9.64 -6.11 6.11
C HIS A 34 8.71 -5.62 7.23
N VAL A 35 8.63 -6.35 8.35
CA VAL A 35 7.80 -5.97 9.49
C VAL A 35 8.49 -4.87 10.29
N VAL A 36 7.76 -3.81 10.62
CA VAL A 36 8.27 -2.76 11.51
C VAL A 36 8.50 -3.35 12.91
N PRO A 37 9.72 -3.31 13.48
CA PRO A 37 10.00 -3.92 14.78
C PRO A 37 9.23 -3.27 15.94
N TYR A 38 8.83 -4.07 16.94
CA TYR A 38 8.09 -3.60 18.12
C TYR A 38 8.88 -2.72 19.08
N ASP A 39 10.21 -2.80 19.03
CA ASP A 39 11.14 -1.97 19.78
C ASP A 39 11.44 -0.62 19.10
N GLN A 40 10.85 -0.38 17.92
CA GLN A 40 10.99 0.87 17.18
C GLN A 40 9.67 1.66 17.18
N HIS A 41 9.78 2.98 16.98
CA HIS A 41 8.62 3.79 16.63
C HIS A 41 8.07 3.39 15.25
N ARG A 42 6.86 3.87 14.92
CA ARG A 42 6.32 3.72 13.56
C ARG A 42 7.34 4.13 12.50
N ARG A 43 7.37 3.38 11.40
CA ARG A 43 8.24 3.66 10.26
C ARG A 43 7.52 4.59 9.30
N THR A 44 8.20 5.66 8.88
CA THR A 44 7.71 6.56 7.84
C THR A 44 8.48 6.31 6.55
N LEU A 45 7.75 6.02 5.47
CA LEU A 45 8.27 5.75 4.14
C LEU A 45 7.79 6.82 3.17
N LEU A 46 8.72 7.44 2.45
CA LEU A 46 8.45 8.40 1.38
C LEU A 46 8.45 7.67 0.05
N ILE A 47 7.28 7.51 -0.55
CA ILE A 47 7.09 6.91 -1.88
C ILE A 47 7.09 8.07 -2.88
N ARG A 48 8.19 8.19 -3.62
CA ARG A 48 8.43 9.27 -4.59
C ARG A 48 8.29 8.73 -6.01
N GLN A 49 7.49 9.39 -6.83
CA GLN A 49 7.41 9.05 -8.23
C GLN A 49 8.70 9.43 -8.97
N GLN A 50 9.29 8.49 -9.71
CA GLN A 50 10.41 8.79 -10.59
C GLN A 50 9.92 9.19 -11.99
N ALA A 51 10.68 10.09 -12.61
CA ALA A 51 10.42 10.52 -13.98
C ALA A 51 10.97 9.45 -14.92
N SER A 52 10.22 8.37 -15.12
CA SER A 52 10.55 7.37 -16.14
C SER A 52 9.67 7.56 -17.37
N TRP A 53 10.23 7.28 -18.54
CA TRP A 53 9.55 7.38 -19.83
C TRP A 53 8.23 6.58 -19.86
N SER A 54 8.17 5.47 -19.13
CA SER A 54 6.98 4.61 -19.03
C SER A 54 5.99 4.98 -17.93
N GLY A 55 6.27 6.01 -17.12
CA GLY A 55 5.36 6.56 -16.11
C GLY A 55 4.87 5.53 -15.11
N GLY A 56 5.72 5.10 -14.17
CA GLY A 56 5.32 4.02 -13.25
C GLY A 56 6.27 3.64 -12.13
N ASP A 57 7.52 4.10 -12.21
CA ASP A 57 8.53 3.72 -11.24
C ASP A 57 8.47 4.65 -10.02
N HIS A 58 8.45 4.05 -8.85
CA HIS A 58 8.45 4.70 -7.56
C HIS A 58 9.71 4.30 -6.81
N GLU A 59 10.28 5.26 -6.10
CA GLU A 59 11.36 5.04 -5.17
C GLU A 59 10.81 5.21 -3.76
N VAL A 60 11.07 4.22 -2.90
CA VAL A 60 10.59 4.23 -1.51
C VAL A 60 11.77 4.45 -0.60
N VAL A 61 11.77 5.58 0.08
CA VAL A 61 12.84 6.03 0.97
C VAL A 61 12.36 5.93 2.41
N ASP A 62 13.15 5.32 3.28
CA ASP A 62 12.90 5.41 4.73
C ASP A 62 13.22 6.83 5.21
N ALA A 63 12.23 7.51 5.79
CA ALA A 63 12.37 8.90 6.22
C ALA A 63 13.38 9.07 7.37
N ASN A 64 13.59 8.05 8.18
CA ASN A 64 14.50 8.10 9.33
C ASN A 64 15.96 7.91 8.87
N THR A 65 16.22 6.94 8.00
CA THR A 65 17.59 6.62 7.54
C THR A 65 17.98 7.33 6.26
N GLN A 66 17.02 7.92 5.54
CA GLN A 66 17.18 8.48 4.19
C GLN A 66 17.68 7.46 3.15
N GLN A 67 17.60 6.16 3.46
CA GLN A 67 17.98 5.10 2.55
C GLN A 67 16.81 4.67 1.67
N VAL A 68 17.10 4.37 0.41
CA VAL A 68 16.13 3.74 -0.48
C VAL A 68 15.98 2.29 -0.03
N VAL A 69 14.76 1.91 0.34
CA VAL A 69 14.45 0.55 0.83
C VAL A 69 13.77 -0.29 -0.25
N TYR A 70 12.91 0.32 -1.05
CA TYR A 70 12.22 -0.36 -2.15
C TYR A 70 12.22 0.48 -3.41
N ARG A 71 12.09 -0.19 -4.54
CA ARG A 71 11.75 0.42 -5.82
C ARG A 71 10.58 -0.33 -6.42
N THR A 72 9.75 0.33 -7.21
CA THR A 72 8.80 -0.38 -8.06
C THR A 72 9.41 -0.54 -9.44
N SER A 73 9.31 -1.75 -9.97
CA SER A 73 9.70 -2.09 -11.33
C SER A 73 8.44 -2.49 -12.08
N GLY A 74 8.04 -1.70 -13.08
CA GLY A 74 6.84 -2.03 -13.86
C GLY A 74 6.65 -1.15 -15.08
N ARG A 75 6.30 -1.76 -16.22
CA ARG A 75 5.82 -1.04 -17.40
C ARG A 75 4.34 -0.70 -17.19
N VAL A 76 4.07 0.36 -16.43
CA VAL A 76 2.71 0.81 -16.07
C VAL A 76 1.80 1.09 -17.27
N PHE A 77 2.35 1.23 -18.48
CA PHE A 77 1.55 1.42 -19.70
C PHE A 77 1.20 0.14 -20.51
N SER A 78 1.68 -1.05 -20.15
CA SER A 78 1.33 -2.28 -20.90
C SER A 78 1.42 -3.61 -20.14
N SER A 79 2.10 -3.68 -18.99
CA SER A 79 2.16 -4.91 -18.18
C SER A 79 1.03 -4.92 -17.15
N LYS A 80 0.31 -6.04 -17.04
CA LYS A 80 -0.75 -6.30 -16.03
C LYS A 80 -0.20 -6.44 -14.60
N GLU A 81 1.06 -6.10 -14.41
CA GLU A 81 1.87 -6.49 -13.27
C GLU A 81 2.83 -5.35 -12.91
N VAL A 82 2.89 -5.05 -11.62
CA VAL A 82 3.83 -4.12 -10.99
C VAL A 82 4.57 -4.89 -9.92
N GLU A 83 5.88 -4.87 -9.95
CA GLU A 83 6.71 -5.51 -8.93
C GLU A 83 7.26 -4.47 -7.96
N LEU A 84 7.28 -4.81 -6.68
CA LEU A 84 8.07 -4.13 -5.67
C LEU A 84 9.37 -4.91 -5.52
N VAL A 85 10.50 -4.24 -5.69
CA VAL A 85 11.85 -4.82 -5.59
C VAL A 85 12.59 -4.21 -4.40
N ASP A 86 13.45 -5.02 -3.80
CA ASP A 86 14.39 -4.56 -2.78
C ASP A 86 15.45 -3.67 -3.42
N ALA A 87 15.70 -2.50 -2.84
CA ALA A 87 16.59 -1.53 -3.46
C ALA A 87 18.08 -1.93 -3.39
N ASN A 88 18.47 -2.78 -2.44
CA ASN A 88 19.86 -3.18 -2.23
C ASN A 88 20.21 -4.43 -3.04
N THR A 89 19.32 -5.41 -3.04
CA THR A 89 19.53 -6.70 -3.72
C THR A 89 18.98 -6.72 -5.14
N CYS A 90 18.12 -5.75 -5.50
CA CYS A 90 17.37 -5.72 -6.76
C CYS A 90 16.51 -6.97 -7.00
N LEU A 91 16.21 -7.74 -5.95
CA LEU A 91 15.35 -8.90 -6.03
C LEU A 91 13.88 -8.49 -5.87
N PRO A 92 12.96 -9.10 -6.63
CA PRO A 92 11.53 -8.88 -6.43
C PRO A 92 11.10 -9.37 -5.05
N ILE A 93 10.28 -8.58 -4.37
CA ILE A 93 9.72 -8.84 -3.05
C ILE A 93 8.25 -9.28 -3.18
N VAL A 94 7.46 -8.51 -3.94
CA VAL A 94 6.06 -8.83 -4.24
C VAL A 94 5.70 -8.37 -5.63
N ALA A 95 4.75 -9.07 -6.24
CA ALA A 95 4.13 -8.68 -7.50
C ALA A 95 2.64 -8.38 -7.30
N VAL A 96 2.17 -7.28 -7.87
CA VAL A 96 0.76 -6.88 -7.90
C VAL A 96 0.22 -7.13 -9.29
N ARG A 97 -0.73 -8.05 -9.42
CA ARG A 97 -1.28 -8.51 -10.71
C ARG A 97 -2.75 -8.13 -10.85
N SER A 98 -3.12 -7.47 -11.94
CA SER A 98 -4.53 -7.24 -12.26
C SER A 98 -5.16 -8.52 -12.82
N LYS A 99 -6.32 -8.90 -12.27
CA LYS A 99 -7.17 -9.96 -12.84
C LYS A 99 -8.05 -9.45 -13.97
N ASP A 100 -8.43 -8.18 -13.90
CA ASP A 100 -9.36 -7.58 -14.84
C ASP A 100 -8.62 -6.72 -15.86
N LEU A 101 -8.76 -7.04 -17.14
CA LEU A 101 -8.18 -6.28 -18.25
C LEU A 101 -8.80 -4.88 -18.40
N LEU A 102 -10.08 -4.75 -18.05
CA LEU A 102 -10.90 -3.58 -18.43
C LEU A 102 -11.39 -2.78 -17.24
N ILE A 103 -11.63 -3.39 -16.08
CA ILE A 103 -12.32 -2.70 -14.96
C ILE A 103 -11.35 -2.42 -13.81
N TYR A 104 -10.15 -3.00 -13.79
CA TYR A 104 -9.14 -2.82 -12.74
C TYR A 104 -9.77 -2.82 -11.34
N SER A 105 -10.59 -3.85 -11.07
CA SER A 105 -11.37 -3.97 -9.83
C SER A 105 -10.85 -5.09 -8.93
N ASN A 106 -10.16 -6.07 -9.48
CA ASN A 106 -9.59 -7.18 -8.72
C ASN A 106 -8.10 -7.32 -9.02
N PHE A 107 -7.33 -7.42 -7.95
CA PHE A 107 -5.88 -7.58 -7.98
C PHE A 107 -5.45 -8.69 -7.03
N ASP A 108 -4.37 -9.36 -7.37
CA ASP A 108 -3.68 -10.27 -6.47
C ASP A 108 -2.31 -9.66 -6.13
N ILE A 109 -1.97 -9.65 -4.83
CA ILE A 109 -0.60 -9.45 -4.37
C ILE A 109 -0.02 -10.84 -4.17
N CYS A 110 1.02 -11.15 -4.93
CA CYS A 110 1.66 -12.45 -4.99
C CYS A 110 3.11 -12.37 -4.53
N ARG A 111 3.65 -13.51 -4.11
CA ARG A 111 5.10 -13.71 -4.09
C ARG A 111 5.69 -13.54 -5.50
N PRO A 112 6.98 -13.24 -5.61
CA PRO A 112 7.66 -13.20 -6.90
C PRO A 112 7.52 -14.53 -7.65
N SER A 113 7.52 -14.48 -8.97
CA SER A 113 7.46 -15.70 -9.80
C SER A 113 8.63 -16.66 -9.52
N SER A 114 9.79 -16.14 -9.11
CA SER A 114 10.96 -16.92 -8.70
C SER A 114 10.73 -17.76 -7.44
N GLU A 115 9.75 -17.39 -6.61
CA GLU A 115 9.41 -18.05 -5.35
C GLU A 115 8.08 -18.82 -5.41
N GLY A 116 7.62 -19.14 -6.62
CA GLY A 116 6.39 -19.92 -6.85
C GLY A 116 5.16 -19.09 -7.18
N GLY A 117 5.17 -17.78 -6.95
CA GLY A 117 4.08 -16.89 -7.37
C GLY A 117 2.78 -17.01 -6.55
N ASP A 118 2.86 -17.57 -5.34
CA ASP A 118 1.70 -17.79 -4.47
C ASP A 118 0.97 -16.48 -4.14
N VAL A 119 -0.36 -16.53 -4.15
CA VAL A 119 -1.20 -15.37 -3.78
C VAL A 119 -1.14 -15.16 -2.27
N LEU A 120 -0.68 -13.98 -1.85
CA LEU A 120 -0.60 -13.58 -0.45
C LEU A 120 -1.88 -12.85 -0.01
N VAL A 121 -2.37 -11.95 -0.86
CA VAL A 121 -3.55 -11.11 -0.60
C VAL A 121 -4.37 -10.95 -1.88
N LYS A 122 -5.69 -11.10 -1.79
CA LYS A 122 -6.63 -10.74 -2.85
C LYS A 122 -7.22 -9.37 -2.55
N VAL A 123 -7.10 -8.42 -3.46
CA VAL A 123 -7.56 -7.04 -3.29
C VAL A 123 -8.72 -6.75 -4.22
N ASN A 124 -9.86 -6.38 -3.66
CA ASN A 124 -11.02 -5.89 -4.39
C ASN A 124 -11.12 -4.36 -4.25
N VAL A 125 -11.23 -3.66 -5.37
CA VAL A 125 -11.35 -2.20 -5.42
C VAL A 125 -12.79 -1.83 -5.71
N ARG A 126 -13.37 -1.02 -4.83
CA ARG A 126 -14.70 -0.42 -4.97
C ARG A 126 -14.54 1.08 -5.19
N ARG A 127 -15.10 1.56 -6.30
CA ARG A 127 -15.10 2.97 -6.66
C ARG A 127 -16.32 3.65 -6.05
N HIS A 128 -16.10 4.77 -5.40
CA HIS A 128 -17.15 5.70 -4.98
C HIS A 128 -16.91 7.04 -5.68
N LEU A 129 -17.93 7.89 -5.72
CA LEU A 129 -17.89 9.20 -6.39
C LEU A 129 -16.70 10.08 -5.98
N THR A 130 -16.20 9.92 -4.74
CA THR A 130 -15.20 10.81 -4.16
C THR A 130 -13.95 10.12 -3.62
N HIS A 131 -13.95 8.78 -3.58
CA HIS A 131 -12.88 8.00 -2.98
C HIS A 131 -12.95 6.54 -3.43
N TYR A 132 -11.87 5.80 -3.20
CA TYR A 132 -11.78 4.36 -3.42
C TYR A 132 -11.80 3.62 -2.08
N THR A 133 -12.41 2.44 -2.07
CA THR A 133 -12.24 1.47 -0.98
C THR A 133 -11.56 0.24 -1.54
N LEU A 134 -10.40 -0.13 -0.99
CA LEU A 134 -9.74 -1.40 -1.29
C LEU A 134 -10.00 -2.36 -0.12
N GLU A 135 -10.43 -3.58 -0.41
CA GLU A 135 -10.64 -4.65 0.55
C GLU A 135 -9.68 -5.80 0.23
N GLY A 136 -8.68 -6.00 1.10
CA GLY A 136 -7.66 -7.02 1.01
C GLY A 136 -7.99 -8.23 1.88
N THR A 137 -8.16 -9.40 1.27
CA THR A 137 -8.36 -10.68 1.96
C THR A 137 -7.05 -11.45 2.00
N PHE A 138 -6.56 -11.76 3.20
CA PHE A 138 -5.34 -12.54 3.39
C PHE A 138 -5.55 -14.01 3.03
N VAL A 139 -4.66 -14.56 2.20
CA VAL A 139 -4.71 -15.96 1.75
C VAL A 139 -3.51 -16.75 2.29
N CYS A 140 -2.38 -16.09 2.56
CA CYS A 140 -1.20 -16.72 3.14
C CYS A 140 -1.43 -17.25 4.56
N ASP A 141 -0.79 -18.36 4.91
CA ASP A 141 -0.99 -19.03 6.20
C ASP A 141 -0.60 -18.18 7.42
N THR A 142 0.35 -17.26 7.26
CA THR A 142 0.81 -16.36 8.33
C THR A 142 -0.23 -15.30 8.71
N ALA A 143 -1.15 -14.97 7.82
CA ALA A 143 -2.14 -13.89 8.01
C ALA A 143 -3.59 -14.29 7.72
N ARG A 144 -3.88 -15.53 7.30
CA ARG A 144 -5.23 -15.99 6.93
C ARG A 144 -6.31 -15.84 8.01
N ASN A 145 -5.91 -15.79 9.28
CA ASN A 145 -6.82 -15.63 10.41
C ASN A 145 -7.00 -14.16 10.82
N LEU A 146 -6.30 -13.23 10.17
CA LEU A 146 -6.48 -11.81 10.40
C LEU A 146 -7.77 -11.32 9.72
N PRO A 147 -8.44 -10.29 10.27
CA PRO A 147 -9.52 -9.59 9.59
C PRO A 147 -9.06 -9.04 8.24
N PRO A 148 -9.97 -8.74 7.30
CA PRO A 148 -9.59 -8.13 6.03
C PRO A 148 -8.93 -6.78 6.23
N LEU A 149 -7.99 -6.44 5.36
CA LEU A 149 -7.38 -5.12 5.27
C LEU A 149 -8.31 -4.18 4.51
N ILE A 150 -8.85 -3.17 5.18
CA ILE A 150 -9.70 -2.15 4.56
C ILE A 150 -8.90 -0.88 4.36
N VAL A 151 -8.73 -0.46 3.12
CA VAL A 151 -8.06 0.80 2.77
C VAL A 151 -9.09 1.79 2.25
N LYS A 152 -9.11 2.96 2.86
CA LYS A 152 -9.92 4.10 2.42
C LYS A 152 -8.99 5.09 1.76
N ALA A 153 -9.05 5.18 0.44
CA ALA A 153 -8.15 5.99 -0.37
C ALA A 153 -8.90 7.19 -0.95
N GLY A 154 -8.62 8.37 -0.41
CA GLY A 154 -9.03 9.65 -0.99
C GLY A 154 -7.98 10.18 -1.97
N PHE A 155 -8.11 11.45 -2.31
CA PHE A 155 -7.22 12.08 -3.30
C PHE A 155 -5.81 12.30 -2.74
N VAL A 156 -5.71 12.77 -1.49
CA VAL A 156 -4.45 13.11 -0.81
C VAL A 156 -4.20 12.26 0.44
N ASP A 157 -5.07 11.32 0.77
CA ASP A 157 -5.00 10.56 2.01
C ASP A 157 -5.37 9.08 1.79
N MET A 158 -4.70 8.17 2.51
CA MET A 158 -5.13 6.78 2.64
C MET A 158 -5.09 6.33 4.09
N PHE A 159 -6.12 5.60 4.51
CA PHE A 159 -6.23 5.00 5.85
C PHE A 159 -6.29 3.49 5.73
N PHE A 160 -5.40 2.80 6.44
CA PHE A 160 -5.26 1.34 6.40
C PHE A 160 -5.78 0.75 7.71
N PHE A 161 -6.88 0.02 7.63
CA PHE A 161 -7.52 -0.60 8.78
C PHE A 161 -7.42 -2.11 8.72
N LEU A 162 -6.98 -2.72 9.81
CA LEU A 162 -7.15 -4.15 10.03
C LEU A 162 -8.57 -4.37 10.57
N GLY A 163 -9.44 -4.91 9.72
CA GLY A 163 -10.88 -5.02 9.98
C GLY A 163 -11.68 -3.79 9.51
N ARG A 164 -13.00 -3.89 9.64
CA ARG A 164 -13.91 -2.84 9.17
C ARG A 164 -13.93 -1.66 10.15
N PRO A 165 -13.75 -0.40 9.70
CA PRO A 165 -13.78 0.75 10.60
C PRO A 165 -15.08 0.90 11.40
N SER A 166 -16.21 0.44 10.85
CA SER A 166 -17.52 0.43 11.53
C SER A 166 -17.62 -0.61 12.66
N GLU A 167 -16.69 -1.55 12.72
CA GLU A 167 -16.66 -2.68 13.65
C GLU A 167 -15.41 -2.62 14.54
N ASN A 168 -14.93 -1.41 14.85
CA ASN A 168 -13.70 -1.16 15.61
C ASN A 168 -12.43 -1.70 14.95
N GLY A 169 -12.36 -1.64 13.61
CA GLY A 169 -11.14 -1.92 12.87
C GLY A 169 -9.97 -1.05 13.33
N VAL A 170 -8.77 -1.63 13.35
CA VAL A 170 -7.57 -1.02 13.93
C VAL A 170 -6.81 -0.25 12.86
N LEU A 171 -6.55 1.04 13.06
CA LEU A 171 -5.74 1.81 12.12
C LEU A 171 -4.26 1.40 12.24
N ILE A 172 -3.73 0.78 11.19
CA ILE A 172 -2.37 0.20 11.15
C ILE A 172 -1.43 0.91 10.17
N GLY A 173 -1.97 1.81 9.35
CA GLY A 173 -1.18 2.67 8.49
C GLY A 173 -1.95 3.91 8.10
N ARG A 174 -1.22 4.98 7.78
CA ARG A 174 -1.77 6.20 7.19
C ARG A 174 -0.81 6.73 6.14
N MET A 175 -1.34 7.14 5.00
CA MET A 175 -0.56 7.82 3.97
C MET A 175 -1.14 9.19 3.70
N ASP A 176 -0.29 10.20 3.62
CA ASP A 176 -0.63 11.54 3.17
C ASP A 176 0.19 11.85 1.91
N ALA A 177 -0.47 12.35 0.87
CA ALA A 177 0.14 12.64 -0.43
C ALA A 177 0.24 14.14 -0.66
N GLU A 178 1.46 14.59 -0.94
CA GLU A 178 1.73 15.92 -1.46
C GLU A 178 1.71 15.85 -2.99
N ARG A 179 0.65 16.40 -3.59
CA ARG A 179 0.47 16.48 -5.03
C ARG A 179 0.70 17.90 -5.50
N ASN A 180 1.68 18.09 -6.36
CA ASN A 180 2.03 19.39 -6.91
C ASN A 180 1.90 19.36 -8.42
N PHE A 181 1.31 20.40 -9.01
CA PHE A 181 1.22 20.54 -10.47
C PHE A 181 2.60 20.68 -11.16
N THR A 182 3.65 20.99 -10.39
CA THR A 182 4.99 21.33 -10.89
C THR A 182 6.11 20.41 -10.38
N SER A 183 5.86 19.55 -9.37
CA SER A 183 6.86 18.64 -8.80
C SER A 183 6.37 17.20 -8.78
N LYS A 184 7.29 16.25 -8.59
CA LYS A 184 6.97 14.83 -8.44
C LYS A 184 6.07 14.61 -7.23
N ASP A 185 4.99 13.85 -7.41
CA ASP A 185 4.11 13.44 -6.31
C ASP A 185 4.91 12.64 -5.28
N THR A 186 4.72 12.98 -3.99
CA THR A 186 5.33 12.28 -2.86
C THR A 186 4.24 11.81 -1.92
N MET A 187 4.21 10.52 -1.62
CA MET A 187 3.32 9.91 -0.64
C MET A 187 4.12 9.57 0.62
N SER A 188 3.74 10.13 1.77
CA SER A 188 4.33 9.83 3.07
C SER A 188 3.47 8.80 3.78
N LEU A 189 3.94 7.55 3.84
CA LEU A 189 3.27 6.42 4.48
C LEU A 189 3.86 6.17 5.87
N ALA A 190 3.04 6.27 6.91
CA ALA A 190 3.35 5.82 8.26
C ALA A 190 2.82 4.40 8.50
N VAL A 191 3.65 3.49 9.00
CA VAL A 191 3.34 2.10 9.30
C VAL A 191 3.62 1.81 10.77
N VAL A 192 2.65 1.27 11.50
CA VAL A 192 2.82 0.96 12.93
C VAL A 192 3.75 -0.24 13.16
N PRO A 193 4.39 -0.33 14.32
CA PRO A 193 5.10 -1.53 14.75
C PRO A 193 4.25 -2.81 14.67
N GLY A 194 4.87 -3.91 14.24
CA GLY A 194 4.23 -5.21 14.04
C GLY A 194 3.52 -5.38 12.70
N VAL A 195 3.64 -4.42 11.78
CA VAL A 195 2.99 -4.45 10.46
C VAL A 195 4.02 -4.52 9.34
N ASP A 196 3.74 -5.37 8.36
CA ASP A 196 4.53 -5.54 7.14
C ASP A 196 4.49 -4.29 6.25
N ALA A 197 5.57 -3.52 6.25
CA ALA A 197 5.62 -2.27 5.51
C ALA A 197 5.61 -2.47 3.98
N ALA A 198 6.16 -3.58 3.47
CA ALA A 198 6.19 -3.88 2.04
C ALA A 198 4.77 -4.09 1.49
N LEU A 199 3.89 -4.75 2.25
CA LEU A 199 2.47 -4.89 1.90
C LEU A 199 1.79 -3.52 1.76
N LEU A 200 1.97 -2.64 2.75
CA LEU A 200 1.32 -1.33 2.78
C LEU A 200 1.81 -0.45 1.62
N VAL A 201 3.11 -0.49 1.32
CA VAL A 201 3.70 0.16 0.14
C VAL A 201 3.10 -0.38 -1.16
N ALA A 202 2.99 -1.70 -1.33
CA ALA A 202 2.41 -2.30 -2.52
C ALA A 202 0.97 -1.84 -2.76
N ILE A 203 0.18 -1.64 -1.70
CA ILE A 203 -1.19 -1.13 -1.79
C ILE A 203 -1.23 0.36 -2.12
N CYS A 204 -0.32 1.19 -1.58
CA CYS A 204 -0.20 2.59 -1.99
C CYS A 204 0.07 2.70 -3.49
N VAL A 205 1.03 1.92 -4.00
CA VAL A 205 1.38 1.87 -5.42
C VAL A 205 0.20 1.40 -6.26
N LEU A 206 -0.50 0.34 -5.83
CA LEU A 206 -1.70 -0.15 -6.50
C LEU A 206 -2.79 0.94 -6.59
N ALA A 207 -3.09 1.62 -5.48
CA ALA A 207 -4.12 2.65 -5.45
C ALA A 207 -3.75 3.84 -6.36
N ASP A 208 -2.48 4.21 -6.43
CA ASP A 208 -2.00 5.23 -7.36
C ASP A 208 -2.16 4.82 -8.83
N VAL A 209 -1.82 3.56 -9.17
CA VAL A 209 -2.03 3.00 -10.52
C VAL A 209 -3.51 2.99 -10.91
N VAL A 210 -4.39 2.54 -10.01
CA VAL A 210 -5.83 2.52 -10.27
C VAL A 210 -6.35 3.92 -10.56
N ARG A 211 -5.98 4.91 -9.75
CA ARG A 211 -6.44 6.28 -9.98
C ARG A 211 -5.93 6.83 -11.32
N ARG A 212 -4.64 6.72 -11.62
CA ARG A 212 -4.09 7.23 -12.89
C ARG A 212 -4.74 6.56 -14.11
N THR A 213 -5.11 5.29 -13.98
CA THR A 213 -5.81 4.56 -15.04
C THR A 213 -7.23 5.08 -15.24
N ASP A 214 -7.93 5.48 -14.17
CA ASP A 214 -9.23 6.12 -14.26
C ASP A 214 -9.10 7.55 -14.83
N ASP A 215 -8.14 8.35 -14.37
CA ASP A 215 -7.88 9.71 -14.87
C ASP A 215 -7.53 9.75 -16.37
N ALA A 216 -6.94 8.68 -16.92
CA ALA A 216 -6.61 8.58 -18.34
C ALA A 216 -7.79 8.15 -19.24
N ARG A 217 -8.92 7.73 -18.64
CA ARG A 217 -10.13 7.31 -19.37
C ARG A 217 -11.17 8.42 -19.50
N ASP A 218 -11.11 9.41 -18.61
CA ASP A 218 -11.94 10.61 -18.62
C ASP A 218 -11.35 11.70 -19.55
#